data_AF-A0AAD5L5S5-F1
#
_entry.id   AF-A0AAD5L5S5-F1
#
_cell.length_a   1.000
_cell.length_b   1.000
_cell.length_c   1.000
_cell.angle_alpha   90.00
_cell.angle_beta   90.00
_cell.angle_gamma   90.00
#
_symmetry.space_group_name_H-M   'P 1'
#
loop_
_entity.id
_entity.type
_entity.pdbx_description
1 polymer ?
#
loop_
_entity_poly.entity_id
_entity_poly.type
_entity_poly.pdbx_seq_one_letter_code
_entity_poly.pdbx_strand_id
1 'polypeptide(L)'
;MPITNTSTLEPQLFWPYKYDSTSIAMRAVVQHLRVASWPPCVLYQGPPCDESRGLPTPTVFRMLDDLIDGVKNHKPPLLPLPLPLPRGTKQPAFISLRIKNHWIDRLNHLVLPWLFGRFVHRSVRGIVYSFPRDTQLQLCGRERPARPIACQYLWVAQQCSGCRRGAQHGWNIAMRRLAALQTQAFNGETLLS
;
A
#
# COMPACT_ATOMS: atom_id res chain seq x y z
N MET A 1 -14.35 3.52 -39.84
CA MET A 1 -14.76 4.07 -38.53
C MET A 1 -13.56 4.77 -37.92
N PRO A 2 -13.57 6.11 -37.79
CA PRO A 2 -12.50 6.82 -37.12
C PRO A 2 -12.60 6.57 -35.60
N ILE A 3 -11.51 6.11 -35.00
CA ILE A 3 -11.34 6.05 -33.55
C ILE A 3 -11.13 7.49 -33.10
N THR A 4 -12.18 8.14 -32.59
CA THR A 4 -12.05 9.42 -31.91
C THR A 4 -11.28 9.20 -30.62
N ASN A 5 -9.99 9.56 -30.63
CA ASN A 5 -9.17 9.75 -29.43
C ASN A 5 -9.68 10.97 -28.65
N THR A 6 -10.84 10.85 -28.03
CA THR A 6 -11.30 11.79 -27.00
C THR A 6 -10.75 11.33 -25.66
N SER A 7 -9.42 11.35 -25.51
CA SER A 7 -8.80 11.53 -24.19
C SER A 7 -8.97 13.01 -23.85
N THR A 8 -10.18 13.41 -23.50
CA THR A 8 -10.42 14.75 -22.99
C THR A 8 -9.50 14.94 -21.78
N LEU A 9 -8.76 16.04 -21.77
CA LEU A 9 -7.87 16.49 -20.69
C LEU A 9 -8.69 16.91 -19.46
N GLU A 10 -9.72 16.12 -19.11
CA GLU A 10 -10.56 16.41 -17.97
C GLU A 10 -9.71 16.35 -16.70
N PRO A 11 -9.85 17.35 -15.82
CA PRO A 11 -9.21 17.30 -14.54
C PRO A 11 -9.71 16.11 -13.72
N GLN A 12 -8.79 15.39 -13.11
CA GLN A 12 -9.07 14.29 -12.20
C GLN A 12 -9.44 14.81 -10.82
N LEU A 13 -10.31 14.09 -10.13
CA LEU A 13 -10.66 14.42 -8.74
C LEU A 13 -9.46 14.17 -7.80
N PHE A 14 -9.35 14.97 -6.74
CA PHE A 14 -8.33 14.78 -5.71
C PHE A 14 -8.54 13.53 -4.84
N TRP A 15 -9.78 13.02 -4.78
CA TRP A 15 -10.18 11.93 -3.89
C TRP A 15 -9.24 10.72 -3.90
N PRO A 16 -8.94 10.06 -5.04
CA PRO A 16 -8.07 8.88 -5.07
C PRO A 16 -6.63 9.12 -4.66
N TYR A 17 -6.17 10.38 -4.57
CA TYR A 17 -4.78 10.72 -4.24
C TYR A 17 -4.64 11.38 -2.86
N LYS A 18 -5.70 12.02 -2.36
CA LYS A 18 -5.72 12.79 -1.12
C LYS A 18 -6.60 12.17 -0.03
N TYR A 19 -7.85 11.84 -0.34
CA TYR A 19 -8.85 11.48 0.66
C TYR A 19 -9.04 9.97 0.84
N ASP A 20 -8.76 9.17 -0.19
CA ASP A 20 -8.89 7.72 -0.09
C ASP A 20 -7.89 7.13 0.92
N SER A 21 -8.34 6.18 1.73
CA SER A 21 -7.50 5.40 2.63
C SER A 21 -6.36 4.66 1.90
N THR A 22 -6.54 4.28 0.64
CA THR A 22 -5.52 3.62 -0.19
C THR A 22 -4.35 4.57 -0.50
N SER A 23 -4.64 5.86 -0.61
CA SER A 23 -3.68 6.89 -0.97
C SER A 23 -2.73 7.30 0.15
N ILE A 24 -3.04 6.92 1.39
CA ILE A 24 -2.15 7.12 2.56
C ILE A 24 -0.78 6.47 2.32
N ALA A 25 -0.76 5.24 1.79
CA ALA A 25 0.49 4.53 1.51
C ALA A 25 1.30 5.22 0.43
N MET A 26 0.65 5.65 -0.66
CA MET A 26 1.29 6.37 -1.76
C MET A 26 1.91 7.68 -1.27
N ARG A 27 1.16 8.50 -0.53
CA ARG A 27 1.66 9.77 0.03
C ARG A 27 2.83 9.58 0.96
N ALA A 28 2.80 8.56 1.82
CA ALA A 28 3.91 8.29 2.72
C ALA A 28 5.20 7.93 1.96
N VAL A 29 5.10 7.13 0.89
CA VAL A 29 6.23 6.79 0.03
C VAL A 29 6.74 8.05 -0.69
N VAL A 30 5.85 8.86 -1.25
CA VAL A 30 6.17 10.14 -1.89
C VAL A 30 6.91 11.08 -0.95
N GLN A 31 6.42 11.25 0.27
CA GLN A 31 7.05 12.10 1.28
C GLN A 31 8.42 11.56 1.68
N HIS A 32 8.56 10.24 1.85
CA HIS A 32 9.83 9.62 2.19
C HIS A 32 10.87 9.78 1.07
N LEU A 33 10.45 9.59 -0.18
CA LEU A 33 11.31 9.71 -1.36
C LEU A 33 11.46 11.16 -1.86
N ARG A 34 10.73 12.11 -1.26
CA ARG A 34 10.71 13.54 -1.64
C ARG A 34 10.37 13.78 -3.12
N VAL A 35 9.35 13.08 -3.62
CA VAL A 35 8.93 13.21 -5.04
C VAL A 35 8.26 14.57 -5.28
N ALA A 36 8.87 15.40 -6.14
CA ALA A 36 8.49 16.80 -6.31
C ALA A 36 7.24 17.03 -7.20
N SER A 37 6.85 16.06 -8.03
CA SER A 37 5.66 16.20 -8.90
C SER A 37 4.34 16.13 -8.16
N TRP A 38 4.35 15.70 -6.89
CA TRP A 38 3.16 15.67 -6.06
C TRP A 38 2.89 17.05 -5.49
N PRO A 39 1.74 17.68 -5.79
CA PRO A 39 1.43 18.99 -5.25
C PRO A 39 1.39 18.97 -3.71
N PRO A 40 1.94 19.98 -3.02
CA PRO A 40 1.96 20.02 -1.57
C PRO A 40 0.57 19.83 -0.94
N CYS A 41 -0.47 20.43 -1.54
CA CYS A 41 -1.84 20.34 -1.05
C CYS A 41 -2.38 18.88 -1.00
N VAL A 42 -1.92 18.00 -1.92
CA VAL A 42 -2.25 16.56 -1.93
C VAL A 42 -1.59 15.85 -0.75
N LEU A 43 -0.39 16.30 -0.38
CA LEU A 43 0.38 15.78 0.75
C LEU A 43 -0.05 16.36 2.10
N TYR A 44 -1.12 17.16 2.14
CA TYR A 44 -1.53 17.94 3.32
C TYR A 44 -0.42 18.87 3.82
N GLN A 45 0.38 19.40 2.91
CA GLN A 45 1.45 20.36 3.17
C GLN A 45 1.12 21.66 2.44
N GLY A 46 1.07 22.79 3.14
CA GLY A 46 0.76 24.08 2.52
C GLY A 46 -0.74 24.34 2.32
N PRO A 47 -1.14 25.16 1.32
CA PRO A 47 -2.50 25.65 1.19
C PRO A 47 -3.50 24.56 0.76
N PRO A 48 -4.81 24.77 0.97
CA PRO A 48 -5.84 23.85 0.51
C PRO A 48 -5.80 23.69 -1.02
N CYS A 49 -6.17 22.51 -1.51
CA CYS A 49 -6.27 22.27 -2.95
C CYS A 49 -7.47 23.02 -3.52
N ASP A 50 -7.34 23.55 -4.73
CA ASP A 50 -8.47 24.10 -5.49
C ASP A 50 -9.31 22.94 -6.07
N GLU A 51 -10.30 22.51 -5.31
CA GLU A 51 -11.16 21.38 -5.69
C GLU A 51 -12.02 21.65 -6.92
N SER A 52 -12.27 22.92 -7.25
CA SER A 52 -13.05 23.30 -8.43
C SER A 52 -12.33 23.01 -9.75
N ARG A 53 -10.98 23.05 -9.72
CA ARG A 53 -10.13 22.82 -10.90
C ARG A 53 -9.64 21.38 -11.03
N GLY A 54 -9.68 20.59 -9.96
CA GLY A 54 -9.15 19.24 -9.95
C GLY A 54 -7.63 19.16 -10.17
N LEU A 55 -7.13 17.96 -10.43
CA LEU A 55 -5.75 17.69 -10.85
C LEU A 55 -5.71 17.53 -12.37
N PRO A 56 -4.89 18.31 -13.10
CA PRO A 56 -4.71 18.07 -14.52
C PRO A 56 -4.25 16.63 -14.78
N THR A 57 -4.89 15.94 -15.72
CA THR A 57 -4.52 14.57 -16.13
C THR A 57 -3.01 14.39 -16.38
N PRO A 58 -2.28 15.28 -17.09
CA PRO A 58 -0.83 15.12 -17.26
C PRO A 58 -0.05 15.19 -15.94
N THR A 59 -0.51 15.97 -14.97
CA THR A 59 0.08 16.03 -13.63
C THR A 59 -0.09 14.70 -12.90
N VAL A 60 -1.27 14.08 -13.02
CA VAL A 60 -1.54 12.76 -12.40
C VAL A 60 -0.61 11.68 -12.95
N PHE A 61 -0.44 11.60 -14.27
CA PHE A 61 0.48 10.63 -14.85
C PHE A 61 1.92 10.87 -14.38
N ARG A 62 2.38 12.12 -14.41
CA ARG A 62 3.70 12.47 -13.91
C ARG A 62 3.89 12.13 -12.42
N MET A 63 2.86 12.34 -11.60
CA MET A 63 2.87 11.96 -10.18
C MET A 63 3.09 10.44 -10.01
N LEU A 64 2.40 9.63 -10.82
CA LEU A 64 2.51 8.18 -10.77
C LEU A 64 3.87 7.69 -11.30
N ASP A 65 4.33 8.25 -12.41
CA ASP A 65 5.61 7.90 -13.03
C ASP A 65 6.77 8.21 -12.10
N ASP A 66 6.82 9.43 -11.54
CA ASP A 66 7.90 9.82 -10.62
C ASP A 66 7.87 9.02 -9.30
N LEU A 67 6.68 8.59 -8.85
CA LEU A 67 6.56 7.67 -7.72
C LEU A 67 7.16 6.30 -8.06
N ILE A 68 6.80 5.74 -9.22
CA ILE A 68 7.33 4.45 -9.68
C ILE A 68 8.84 4.53 -9.84
N ASP A 69 9.36 5.57 -10.47
CA ASP A 69 10.79 5.79 -10.65
C ASP A 69 11.51 6.00 -9.33
N GLY A 70 10.90 6.73 -8.39
CA GLY A 70 11.41 6.89 -7.03
C GLY A 70 11.57 5.53 -6.33
N VAL A 71 10.56 4.66 -6.39
CA VAL A 71 10.63 3.32 -5.78
C VAL A 71 11.65 2.44 -6.51
N LYS A 72 11.70 2.53 -7.84
CA LYS A 72 12.62 1.77 -8.69
C LYS A 72 14.08 2.08 -8.39
N ASN A 73 14.38 3.35 -8.13
CA ASN A 73 15.73 3.84 -7.84
C ASN A 73 16.08 3.77 -6.35
N HIS A 74 15.12 3.45 -5.47
CA HIS A 74 15.36 3.30 -4.04
C HIS A 74 16.25 2.08 -3.77
N LYS A 75 17.42 2.32 -3.18
CA LYS A 75 18.31 1.27 -2.69
C LYS A 75 18.03 1.08 -1.20
N PRO A 76 17.42 -0.04 -0.78
CA PRO A 76 17.26 -0.29 0.65
C PRO A 76 18.66 -0.31 1.30
N PRO A 77 18.79 0.19 2.54
CA PRO A 77 20.03 0.02 3.29
C PRO A 77 20.35 -1.48 3.31
N LEU A 78 21.60 -1.82 2.98
CA LEU A 78 22.08 -3.20 2.84
C LEU A 78 21.82 -3.98 4.13
N LEU A 79 20.65 -4.61 4.23
CA LEU A 79 20.42 -5.65 5.22
C LEU A 79 21.21 -6.86 4.77
N PRO A 80 21.98 -7.52 5.65
CA PRO A 80 22.63 -8.78 5.34
C PRO A 80 21.55 -9.82 5.02
N LEU A 81 21.27 -10.00 3.74
CA LEU A 81 20.38 -11.06 3.26
C LEU A 81 21.05 -12.41 3.56
N PRO A 82 20.35 -13.40 4.14
CA PRO A 82 20.98 -14.65 4.59
C PRO A 82 21.44 -15.58 3.46
N LEU A 83 21.26 -15.24 2.19
CA LEU A 83 21.49 -16.16 1.08
C LEU A 83 22.12 -15.45 -0.13
N PRO A 84 23.22 -15.97 -0.68
CA PRO A 84 23.73 -15.53 -1.98
C PRO A 84 22.67 -15.86 -3.04
N LEU A 85 22.04 -14.84 -3.60
CA LEU A 85 21.21 -15.04 -4.78
C LEU A 85 22.09 -15.36 -5.99
N PRO A 86 21.63 -16.21 -6.92
CA PRO A 86 22.36 -16.51 -8.15
C PRO A 86 22.76 -15.21 -8.86
N ARG A 87 24.07 -15.09 -9.18
CA ARG A 87 24.64 -13.98 -9.95
C ARG A 87 23.79 -13.75 -11.21
N GLY A 88 23.12 -12.59 -11.27
CA GLY A 88 22.35 -12.16 -12.45
C GLY A 88 20.87 -11.85 -12.20
N THR A 89 20.30 -12.25 -11.05
CA THR A 89 18.93 -11.87 -10.69
C THR A 89 18.91 -10.45 -10.13
N LYS A 90 18.54 -9.46 -10.97
CA LYS A 90 18.19 -8.12 -10.50
C LYS A 90 16.98 -8.26 -9.59
N GLN A 91 17.15 -8.04 -8.29
CA GLN A 91 16.03 -8.04 -7.35
C GLN A 91 15.01 -6.95 -7.76
N PRO A 92 13.69 -7.21 -7.61
CA PRO A 92 12.69 -6.17 -7.76
C PRO A 92 12.98 -5.04 -6.78
N ALA A 93 12.94 -3.80 -7.27
CA ALA A 93 13.09 -2.63 -6.41
C ALA A 93 11.86 -2.52 -5.50
N PHE A 94 12.12 -2.33 -4.21
CA PHE A 94 11.06 -2.22 -3.22
C PHE A 94 11.42 -1.26 -2.10
N ILE A 95 10.39 -0.71 -1.48
CA ILE A 95 10.49 0.12 -0.28
C ILE A 95 9.50 -0.39 0.76
N SER A 96 9.90 -0.43 2.02
CA SER A 96 9.04 -0.82 3.14
C SER A 96 9.05 0.28 4.19
N LEU A 97 7.88 0.82 4.52
CA LEU A 97 7.72 1.89 5.50
C LEU A 97 6.75 1.47 6.60
N ARG A 98 7.01 1.94 7.82
CA ARG A 98 6.04 1.89 8.91
C ARG A 98 5.50 3.30 9.11
N ILE A 99 4.24 3.49 8.80
CA ILE A 99 3.60 4.80 8.81
C ILE A 99 2.71 4.94 10.03
N LYS A 100 2.66 6.15 10.57
CA LYS A 100 1.71 6.56 11.61
C LYS A 100 0.81 7.61 10.99
N ASN A 101 -0.48 7.33 10.89
CA ASN A 101 -1.46 8.26 10.34
C ASN A 101 -2.51 8.59 11.41
N HIS A 102 -2.87 9.87 11.51
CA HIS A 102 -4.00 10.31 12.30
C HIS A 102 -5.26 10.10 11.48
N TRP A 103 -6.12 9.19 11.90
CA TRP A 103 -7.34 8.85 11.17
C TRP A 103 -8.53 9.39 11.94
N ILE A 104 -9.25 10.36 11.36
CA ILE A 104 -10.49 10.89 11.92
C ILE A 104 -11.63 10.33 11.09
N ASP A 105 -12.45 9.50 11.72
CA ASP A 105 -13.70 9.01 11.14
C ASP A 105 -14.82 9.36 12.10
N ARG A 106 -15.88 9.97 11.56
CA ARG A 106 -17.05 10.41 12.33
C ARG A 106 -17.66 9.25 13.11
N LEU A 107 -17.69 8.04 12.55
CA LEU A 107 -18.24 6.87 13.23
C LEU A 107 -17.36 6.47 14.43
N ASN A 108 -16.06 6.29 14.19
CA ASN A 108 -15.13 5.89 15.25
C ASN A 108 -14.96 6.97 16.34
N HIS A 109 -14.99 8.26 15.97
CA HIS A 109 -14.74 9.36 16.91
C HIS A 109 -15.97 9.79 17.70
N LEU A 110 -17.17 9.66 17.14
CA LEU A 110 -18.40 10.06 17.83
C LEU A 110 -19.05 8.89 18.59
N VAL A 111 -18.98 7.67 18.06
CA VAL A 111 -19.71 6.53 18.64
C VAL A 111 -18.85 5.75 19.64
N LEU A 112 -17.55 5.58 19.38
CA LEU A 112 -16.67 4.71 20.18
C LEU A 112 -15.26 5.30 20.40
N PRO A 113 -15.12 6.53 20.94
CA PRO A 113 -13.82 7.21 21.07
C PRO A 113 -12.84 6.51 22.00
N TRP A 114 -13.32 5.67 22.93
CA TRP A 114 -12.47 4.89 23.84
C TRP A 114 -11.96 3.59 23.21
N LEU A 115 -12.64 3.07 22.17
CA LEU A 115 -12.32 1.78 21.57
C LEU A 115 -11.31 1.92 20.43
N PHE A 116 -11.33 3.06 19.72
CA PHE A 116 -10.48 3.28 18.55
C PHE A 116 -9.40 4.32 18.84
N GLY A 117 -8.13 3.89 18.77
CA GLY A 117 -7.00 4.78 18.87
C GLY A 117 -6.99 5.84 17.75
N ARG A 118 -6.71 7.10 18.10
CA ARG A 118 -6.60 8.23 17.15
C ARG A 118 -5.48 8.05 16.13
N PHE A 119 -4.47 7.27 16.48
CA PHE A 119 -3.32 6.98 15.64
C PHE A 119 -3.36 5.54 15.16
N VAL A 120 -3.36 5.39 13.84
CA VAL A 120 -3.27 4.09 13.20
C VAL A 120 -1.84 3.90 12.71
N HIS A 121 -1.24 2.77 13.09
CA HIS A 121 0.06 2.36 12.58
C HIS A 121 -0.15 1.34 11.46
N ARG A 122 0.47 1.54 10.30
CA ARG A 122 0.39 0.60 9.17
C ARG A 122 1.78 0.33 8.63
N SER A 123 2.03 -0.93 8.27
CA SER A 123 3.20 -1.30 7.48
C SER A 123 2.80 -1.30 6.02
N VAL A 124 3.50 -0.52 5.20
CA VAL A 124 3.26 -0.39 3.77
C VAL A 124 4.49 -0.81 3.00
N ARG A 125 4.29 -1.37 1.81
CA ARG A 125 5.38 -1.80 0.94
C ARG A 125 5.06 -1.45 -0.50
N GLY A 126 5.92 -0.65 -1.12
CA GLY A 126 5.92 -0.39 -2.55
C GLY A 126 6.85 -1.39 -3.24
N ILE A 127 6.38 -2.04 -4.30
CA ILE A 127 7.16 -3.01 -5.07
C ILE A 127 6.95 -2.68 -6.54
N VAL A 128 8.04 -2.52 -7.28
CA VAL A 128 7.99 -2.29 -8.73
C VAL A 128 8.23 -3.61 -9.43
N TYR A 129 7.28 -3.99 -10.28
CA TYR A 129 7.38 -5.17 -11.14
C TYR A 129 7.79 -4.76 -12.56
N SER A 130 8.70 -5.51 -13.16
CA SER A 130 9.18 -5.32 -14.51
C SER A 130 8.68 -6.45 -15.41
N PHE A 131 7.86 -6.11 -16.40
CA PHE A 131 7.52 -7.02 -17.48
C PHE A 131 8.76 -7.26 -18.38
N PRO A 132 8.93 -8.46 -18.99
CA PRO A 132 8.09 -9.66 -18.87
C PRO A 132 8.52 -10.61 -17.74
N ARG A 133 9.60 -10.30 -17.00
CA ARG A 133 10.17 -11.23 -15.99
C ARG A 133 9.17 -11.63 -14.91
N ASP A 134 8.34 -10.68 -14.47
CA ASP A 134 7.45 -10.89 -13.33
C ASP A 134 6.10 -11.53 -13.68
N THR A 135 5.76 -11.74 -14.96
CA THR A 135 4.46 -12.34 -15.33
C THR A 135 4.41 -13.85 -15.09
N GLN A 136 5.56 -14.51 -15.13
CA GLN A 136 5.64 -15.95 -14.91
C GLN A 136 5.77 -16.32 -13.42
N LEU A 137 6.13 -15.34 -12.58
CA LEU A 137 6.31 -15.56 -11.15
C LEU A 137 5.00 -15.31 -10.40
N GLN A 138 4.63 -16.20 -9.49
CA GLN A 138 3.51 -15.95 -8.59
C GLN A 138 3.81 -14.75 -7.68
N LEU A 139 2.86 -13.80 -7.53
CA LEU A 139 3.00 -12.61 -6.68
C LEU A 139 3.38 -12.93 -5.23
N CYS A 140 2.83 -14.03 -4.69
CA CYS A 140 3.11 -14.52 -3.36
C CYS A 140 4.02 -15.78 -3.35
N GLY A 141 4.64 -16.11 -4.49
CA GLY A 141 5.53 -17.24 -4.62
C GLY A 141 6.78 -17.10 -3.75
N ARG A 142 7.34 -18.23 -3.32
CA ARG A 142 8.60 -18.27 -2.54
C ARG A 142 9.81 -17.73 -3.30
N GLU A 143 9.73 -17.73 -4.63
CA GLU A 143 10.80 -17.27 -5.53
C GLU A 143 10.99 -15.75 -5.50
N ARG A 144 10.06 -14.98 -4.90
CA ARG A 144 10.17 -13.52 -4.84
C ARG A 144 10.86 -13.05 -3.55
N PRO A 145 12.00 -12.34 -3.63
CA PRO A 145 12.69 -11.81 -2.46
C PRO A 145 11.86 -10.71 -1.78
N ALA A 146 11.16 -9.87 -2.56
CA ALA A 146 10.21 -8.90 -2.08
C ALA A 146 8.79 -9.32 -2.47
N ARG A 147 7.96 -9.57 -1.46
CA ARG A 147 6.55 -9.94 -1.62
C ARG A 147 5.62 -8.93 -0.94
N PRO A 148 4.39 -8.73 -1.46
CA PRO A 148 3.36 -7.97 -0.76
C PRO A 148 3.21 -8.46 0.68
N ILE A 149 3.03 -7.53 1.63
CA ILE A 149 2.76 -7.87 3.03
C ILE A 149 1.50 -8.74 3.13
N ALA A 150 0.55 -8.48 2.24
CA ALA A 150 -0.69 -9.23 2.16
C ALA A 150 -0.50 -10.75 1.95
N CYS A 151 0.60 -11.18 1.33
CA CYS A 151 0.90 -12.60 1.15
C CYS A 151 1.09 -13.37 2.45
N GLN A 152 1.24 -12.69 3.60
CA GLN A 152 1.28 -13.33 4.92
C GLN A 152 -0.11 -13.63 5.48
N TYR A 153 -1.17 -13.00 4.94
CA TYR A 153 -2.51 -13.24 5.41
C TYR A 153 -3.04 -14.57 4.88
N LEU A 154 -3.65 -15.35 5.78
CA LEU A 154 -4.16 -16.70 5.51
C LEU A 154 -5.12 -16.77 4.30
N TRP A 155 -5.91 -15.72 4.08
CA TRP A 155 -6.87 -15.65 2.96
C TRP A 155 -6.22 -15.33 1.61
N VAL A 156 -4.99 -14.81 1.60
CA VAL A 156 -4.20 -14.53 0.38
C VAL A 156 -3.22 -15.68 0.08
N ALA A 157 -2.70 -16.31 1.14
CA ALA A 157 -1.74 -17.41 1.05
C ALA A 157 -2.35 -18.74 0.60
N GLN A 158 -3.67 -18.78 0.35
CA GLN A 158 -4.35 -19.99 -0.10
C GLN A 158 -4.05 -20.22 -1.59
N GLN A 159 -2.88 -20.78 -1.87
CA GLN A 159 -2.57 -21.41 -3.15
C GLN A 159 -3.59 -22.52 -3.37
N CYS A 160 -4.61 -22.24 -4.19
CA CYS A 160 -5.60 -23.26 -4.51
C CYS A 160 -5.14 -24.14 -5.67
N SER A 161 -4.20 -25.03 -5.39
CA SER A 161 -3.82 -26.12 -6.30
C SER A 161 -4.86 -27.27 -6.36
N GLY A 162 -6.12 -26.98 -5.96
CA GLY A 162 -7.18 -27.97 -5.85
C GLY A 162 -8.48 -27.44 -5.25
N CYS A 163 -8.96 -26.26 -5.67
CA CYS A 163 -10.26 -25.70 -5.27
C CYS A 163 -11.45 -26.50 -5.85
N ARG A 164 -11.51 -27.79 -5.52
CA ARG A 164 -12.72 -28.61 -5.45
C ARG A 164 -12.80 -29.18 -4.04
N ARG A 165 -12.99 -28.32 -3.04
CA ARG A 165 -13.62 -28.68 -1.76
C ARG A 165 -13.83 -27.43 -0.92
N GLY A 166 -15.11 -27.09 -0.78
CA GLY A 166 -15.70 -26.25 0.26
C GLY A 166 -15.01 -24.93 0.53
N ALA A 167 -15.62 -23.83 0.07
CA ALA A 167 -15.44 -22.53 0.68
C ALA A 167 -15.61 -22.68 2.20
N GLN A 168 -14.52 -22.82 2.95
CA GLN A 168 -14.57 -22.72 4.40
C GLN A 168 -15.09 -21.31 4.67
N HIS A 169 -16.31 -21.28 5.19
CA HIS A 169 -17.12 -20.11 5.46
C HIS A 169 -16.25 -18.95 5.95
N GLY A 170 -16.31 -17.79 5.30
CA GLY A 170 -15.53 -16.61 5.69
C GLY A 170 -15.66 -16.26 7.19
N TRP A 171 -16.73 -16.72 7.83
CA TRP A 171 -16.93 -16.72 9.27
C TRP A 171 -15.81 -17.38 10.08
N ASN A 172 -15.33 -18.55 9.68
CA ASN A 172 -14.26 -19.26 10.40
C ASN A 172 -12.93 -18.50 10.32
N ILE A 173 -12.70 -17.81 9.20
CA ILE A 173 -11.53 -16.94 9.02
C ILE A 173 -11.68 -15.66 9.87
N ALA A 174 -12.87 -15.07 9.91
CA ALA A 174 -13.17 -13.90 10.73
C ALA A 174 -13.01 -14.20 12.23
N MET A 175 -13.53 -15.34 12.70
CA MET A 175 -13.43 -15.78 14.10
C MET A 175 -11.98 -16.06 14.52
N ARG A 176 -11.18 -16.68 13.65
CA ARG A 176 -9.73 -16.85 13.92
C ARG A 176 -8.99 -15.51 14.01
N ARG A 177 -9.39 -14.53 13.19
CA ARG A 177 -8.84 -13.17 13.26
C ARG A 177 -9.22 -12.45 14.55
N LEU A 178 -10.47 -12.57 14.98
CA LEU A 178 -10.93 -11.98 16.24
C LEU A 178 -10.14 -12.55 17.42
N ALA A 179 -9.98 -13.87 17.49
CA ALA A 179 -9.22 -14.54 18.54
C ALA A 179 -7.73 -14.10 18.55
N ALA A 180 -7.10 -13.97 17.38
CA ALA A 180 -5.72 -13.51 17.27
C ALA A 180 -5.53 -12.02 17.65
N LEU A 181 -6.53 -11.17 17.36
CA LEU A 181 -6.50 -9.77 17.75
C LEU A 181 -6.73 -9.60 19.26
N GLN A 182 -7.60 -10.42 19.84
CA GLN A 182 -7.81 -10.44 21.30
C GLN A 182 -6.53 -10.86 22.02
N THR A 183 -5.84 -11.91 21.59
CA THR A 183 -4.58 -12.32 22.23
C THR A 183 -3.46 -11.28 22.11
N GLN A 184 -3.41 -10.51 21.02
CA GLN A 184 -2.45 -9.41 20.89
C GLN A 184 -2.80 -8.17 21.72
N ALA A 185 -4.09 -7.87 21.87
CA ALA A 185 -4.55 -6.76 22.70
C ALA A 185 -4.32 -7.04 24.21
N PHE A 186 -4.59 -8.26 24.66
CA PHE A 186 -4.45 -8.63 26.08
C PHE A 186 -3.02 -8.92 26.53
N ASN A 187 -2.11 -9.30 25.62
CA ASN A 187 -0.69 -9.49 25.95
C ASN A 187 0.15 -8.20 25.83
N GLY A 188 -0.44 -7.10 25.39
CA GLY A 188 0.24 -5.80 25.25
C GLY A 188 0.27 -4.96 26.54
N GLU A 189 -0.50 -5.33 27.57
CA GLU A 189 -0.59 -4.60 28.84
C GLU A 189 0.42 -5.05 29.90
N THR A 190 1.22 -6.09 29.65
CA THR A 190 2.20 -6.62 30.63
C THR A 190 3.66 -6.18 30.42
N LEU A 191 3.93 -5.20 29.54
CA LEU A 191 5.29 -4.68 29.28
C LEU A 191 5.44 -3.16 29.49
N LEU A 192 4.60 -2.58 30.37
CA LEU A 192 4.80 -1.24 30.92
C LEU A 192 4.57 -1.27 32.44
N SER A 193 5.47 -1.97 33.15
CA SER A 193 5.73 -1.82 34.58
C SER A 193 7.17 -2.19 34.85
#